data_AF-A0AAW1BEZ8-F1
#
_entry.id   AF-A0AAW1BEZ8-F1
#
_cell.length_a   1.000
_cell.length_b   1.000
_cell.length_c   1.000
_cell.angle_alpha   90.00
_cell.angle_beta   90.00
_cell.angle_gamma   90.00
#
_symmetry.space_group_name_H-M   'P 1'
#
loop_
_entity.id
_entity.type
_entity.pdbx_description
1 polymer ?
#
loop_
_entity_poly.entity_id
_entity_poly.type
_entity_poly.pdbx_seq_one_letter_code
_entity_poly.pdbx_strand_id
1 'polypeptide(L)'
;MSFLSQEDLKEILQQIECHFTWILQKEHIDPNELEERIVEQIRFLINKSKVLNYNLLAYVKFLNNKKEEALENLQKAEETVPIEYPGDVEKKSLVTWGNYAWVYYHMGNLTESQAYVKKVESVCKQLGSESPYKMELPQIYCEKEKAIEAYEKALEMDPTNEEYLSAVMNLKLSLES
;
A
#
# COMPACT_ATOMS: atom_id res chain seq x y z
N MET A 1 -28.61 5.97 3.62
CA MET A 1 -27.17 6.03 3.94
C MET A 1 -26.78 7.49 3.91
N SER A 2 -26.22 8.03 5.00
CA SER A 2 -25.64 9.38 4.98
C SER A 2 -24.32 9.34 4.21
N PHE A 3 -24.12 10.29 3.31
CA PHE A 3 -22.79 10.53 2.73
C PHE A 3 -21.89 11.08 3.84
N LEU A 4 -20.68 10.54 3.95
CA LEU A 4 -19.66 11.10 4.83
C LEU A 4 -19.22 12.46 4.25
N SER A 5 -18.89 13.41 5.11
CA SER A 5 -18.22 14.62 4.61
C SER A 5 -16.83 14.24 4.06
N GLN A 6 -16.26 15.11 3.23
CA GLN A 6 -14.92 14.89 2.70
C GLN A 6 -13.86 14.81 3.80
N GLU A 7 -14.08 15.49 4.94
CA GLU A 7 -13.17 15.43 6.08
C GLU A 7 -13.35 14.11 6.85
N ASP A 8 -14.59 13.71 7.16
CA ASP A 8 -14.85 12.43 7.84
C ASP A 8 -14.30 11.24 7.04
N LEU A 9 -14.45 11.28 5.71
CA LEU A 9 -13.91 10.24 4.84
C LEU A 9 -12.38 10.20 4.87
N LYS A 10 -11.72 11.35 4.96
CA LYS A 10 -10.26 11.46 5.07
C LYS A 10 -9.74 10.87 6.37
N GLU A 11 -10.42 11.13 7.49
CA GLU A 11 -10.08 10.54 8.79
C GLU A 11 -10.16 9.01 8.77
N ILE A 12 -11.14 8.44 8.08
CA ILE A 12 -11.25 6.99 7.90
C ILE A 12 -10.14 6.47 6.97
N LEU A 13 -9.90 7.14 5.85
CA LEU A 13 -8.85 6.75 4.89
C LEU A 13 -7.45 6.71 5.53
N GLN A 14 -7.17 7.60 6.48
CA GLN A 14 -5.92 7.61 7.25
C GLN A 14 -5.72 6.39 8.15
N GLN A 15 -6.79 5.66 8.49
CA GLN A 15 -6.73 4.45 9.31
C GLN A 15 -6.53 3.17 8.49
N ILE A 16 -6.70 3.23 7.16
CA ILE A 16 -6.59 2.06 6.29
C ILE A 16 -5.13 1.80 5.94
N GLU A 17 -4.66 0.58 6.20
CA GLU A 17 -3.29 0.13 5.87
C GLU A 17 -3.12 -0.04 4.36
N CYS A 18 -2.43 0.92 3.72
CA CYS A 18 -2.15 0.91 2.29
C CYS A 18 -0.99 1.84 1.94
N HIS A 19 -0.61 1.93 0.67
CA HIS A 19 0.60 2.67 0.25
C HIS A 19 0.52 4.18 0.53
N PHE A 20 -0.70 4.71 0.61
CA PHE A 20 -0.95 6.13 0.93
C PHE A 20 -0.74 6.45 2.42
N THR A 21 -0.90 5.46 3.31
CA THR A 21 -0.76 5.62 4.77
C THR A 21 0.55 5.07 5.30
N TRP A 22 1.24 4.21 4.54
CA TRP A 22 2.58 3.72 4.88
C TRP A 22 3.70 4.74 4.65
N ILE A 23 3.37 5.96 4.20
CA ILE A 23 4.28 7.08 4.00
C ILE A 23 5.56 6.63 3.25
N LEU A 24 5.39 6.12 2.03
CA LEU A 24 6.50 6.01 1.08
C LEU A 24 6.88 7.45 0.70
N GLN A 25 7.81 8.02 1.47
CA GLN A 25 8.26 9.41 1.40
C GLN A 25 8.81 9.74 0.00
N LYS A 26 8.34 10.87 -0.55
CA LYS A 26 8.67 11.35 -1.90
C LYS A 26 10.11 11.88 -1.99
N GLU A 27 10.76 12.15 -0.87
CA GLU A 27 11.96 12.98 -0.84
C GLU A 27 13.22 12.32 -1.45
N HIS A 28 13.26 10.98 -1.62
CA HIS A 28 14.52 10.29 -1.98
C HIS A 28 14.43 9.27 -3.13
N ILE A 29 13.27 9.11 -3.77
CA ILE A 29 13.12 8.18 -4.90
C ILE A 29 12.42 8.92 -6.04
N ASP A 30 13.09 9.04 -7.19
CA ASP A 30 12.45 9.51 -8.42
C ASP A 30 11.32 8.54 -8.77
N PRO A 31 10.04 8.97 -8.73
CA PRO A 31 8.94 8.07 -9.00
C PRO A 31 9.00 7.51 -10.44
N ASN A 32 9.68 8.17 -11.38
CA ASN A 32 9.87 7.62 -12.73
C ASN A 32 10.86 6.45 -12.73
N GLU A 33 11.99 6.57 -12.02
CA GLU A 33 12.95 5.46 -11.88
C GLU A 33 12.30 4.27 -11.17
N LEU A 34 11.51 4.54 -10.13
CA LEU A 34 10.78 3.50 -9.41
C LEU A 34 9.72 2.84 -10.30
N GLU A 35 9.02 3.61 -11.13
CA GLU A 35 8.04 3.11 -12.11
C GLU A 35 8.70 2.11 -13.07
N GLU A 36 9.84 2.49 -13.68
CA GLU A 36 10.60 1.62 -14.60
C GLU A 36 11.04 0.32 -13.92
N ARG A 37 11.63 0.43 -12.73
CA ARG A 37 12.09 -0.73 -11.96
C ARG A 37 10.96 -1.70 -11.62
N ILE A 38 9.79 -1.20 -11.22
CA ILE A 38 8.64 -2.07 -10.89
C ILE A 38 8.11 -2.76 -12.15
N VAL A 39 8.04 -2.06 -13.28
CA VAL A 39 7.61 -2.64 -14.57
C VAL A 39 8.53 -3.79 -14.99
N GLU A 40 9.84 -3.63 -14.84
CA GLU A 40 10.80 -4.72 -15.09
C GLU A 40 10.59 -5.91 -14.15
N GLN A 41 10.36 -5.65 -12.85
CA GLN A 41 10.09 -6.73 -11.90
C GLN A 41 8.83 -7.51 -12.25
N ILE A 42 7.74 -6.83 -12.64
CA ILE A 42 6.50 -7.48 -13.09
C ILE A 42 6.75 -8.35 -14.33
N ARG A 43 7.59 -7.87 -15.26
CA ARG A 43 7.87 -8.56 -16.51
C ARG A 43 8.79 -9.77 -16.32
N PHE A 44 9.81 -9.67 -15.48
CA PHE A 44 10.92 -10.63 -15.46
C PHE A 44 11.04 -11.47 -14.17
N LEU A 45 10.48 -11.03 -13.03
CA LEU A 45 10.60 -11.75 -11.76
C LEU A 45 9.36 -12.60 -11.46
N ILE A 46 9.39 -13.85 -11.89
CA ILE A 46 8.28 -14.82 -11.75
C ILE A 46 7.99 -15.16 -10.28
N ASN A 47 9.00 -15.07 -9.40
CA ASN A 47 8.88 -15.47 -7.99
C ASN A 47 8.39 -14.35 -7.07
N LYS A 48 8.15 -13.14 -7.58
CA LYS A 48 7.59 -12.04 -6.79
C LYS A 48 6.08 -11.96 -7.00
N SER A 49 5.35 -11.62 -5.94
CA SER A 49 3.90 -11.40 -6.05
C SER A 49 3.63 -10.24 -7.00
N LYS A 50 2.82 -10.51 -8.02
CA LYS A 50 2.36 -9.49 -8.96
C LYS A 50 1.32 -8.58 -8.30
N VAL A 51 0.52 -9.09 -7.36
CA VAL A 51 -0.43 -8.28 -6.57
C VAL A 51 0.30 -7.14 -5.88
N LEU A 52 1.40 -7.43 -5.16
CA LEU A 52 2.19 -6.42 -4.47
C LEU A 52 2.79 -5.40 -5.45
N ASN A 53 3.39 -5.88 -6.55
CA ASN A 53 3.99 -5.00 -7.54
C ASN A 53 2.96 -4.09 -8.22
N TYR A 54 1.78 -4.60 -8.57
CA TYR A 54 0.72 -3.79 -9.16
C TYR A 54 0.17 -2.74 -8.18
N ASN A 55 0.03 -3.09 -6.90
CA ASN A 55 -0.37 -2.13 -5.87
C ASN A 55 0.65 -1.01 -5.67
N LEU A 56 1.95 -1.36 -5.64
CA LEU A 56 3.02 -0.37 -5.55
C LEU A 56 3.09 0.49 -6.83
N LEU A 57 2.97 -0.12 -8.01
CA LEU A 57 2.98 0.60 -9.28
C LEU A 57 1.80 1.58 -9.37
N ALA A 58 0.62 1.19 -8.89
CA ALA A 58 -0.53 2.09 -8.84
C ALA A 58 -0.24 3.33 -7.99
N TYR A 59 0.37 3.16 -6.81
CA TYR A 59 0.78 4.28 -5.97
C TYR A 59 1.81 5.18 -6.68
N VAL A 60 2.81 4.59 -7.32
CA VAL A 60 3.84 5.36 -8.08
C VAL A 60 3.23 6.13 -9.26
N LYS A 61 2.31 5.52 -10.00
CA LYS A 61 1.55 6.19 -11.07
C LYS A 61 0.74 7.37 -10.51
N PHE A 62 0.11 7.19 -9.36
CA PHE A 62 -0.57 8.28 -8.66
C PHE A 62 0.41 9.41 -8.30
N LEU A 63 1.60 9.10 -7.76
CA LEU A 63 2.62 10.11 -7.44
C LEU A 63 3.08 10.89 -8.68
N ASN A 64 3.12 10.21 -9.84
CA ASN A 64 3.37 10.80 -11.16
C ASN A 64 2.17 11.53 -11.77
N ASN A 65 1.11 11.81 -10.99
CA ASN A 65 -0.15 12.41 -11.44
C ASN A 65 -0.91 11.62 -12.52
N LYS A 66 -0.60 10.33 -12.73
CA LYS A 66 -1.27 9.43 -13.68
C LYS A 66 -2.36 8.62 -12.97
N LYS A 67 -3.44 9.28 -12.52
CA LYS A 67 -4.46 8.65 -11.65
C LYS A 67 -5.24 7.53 -12.35
N GLU A 68 -5.49 7.67 -13.65
CA GLU A 68 -6.19 6.67 -14.46
C GLU A 68 -5.34 5.41 -14.61
N GLU A 69 -4.04 5.55 -14.90
CA GLU A 69 -3.10 4.42 -14.93
C GLU A 69 -2.93 3.77 -13.55
N ALA A 70 -3.07 4.54 -12.46
CA ALA A 70 -3.10 3.97 -11.12
C ALA A 70 -4.29 3.01 -10.97
N LEU A 71 -5.50 3.41 -11.37
CA LEU A 71 -6.69 2.55 -11.35
C LEU A 71 -6.53 1.30 -12.20
N GLU A 72 -5.95 1.41 -13.40
CA GLU A 72 -5.67 0.24 -14.25
C GLU A 72 -4.76 -0.78 -13.56
N ASN A 73 -3.75 -0.32 -12.82
CA ASN A 73 -2.87 -1.20 -12.07
C ASN A 73 -3.56 -1.81 -10.85
N LEU A 74 -4.44 -1.07 -10.16
CA LEU A 74 -5.26 -1.64 -9.08
C LEU A 74 -6.24 -2.70 -9.60
N GLN A 75 -6.78 -2.52 -10.81
CA GLN A 75 -7.61 -3.54 -11.44
C GLN A 75 -6.80 -4.81 -11.70
N LYS A 76 -5.59 -4.68 -12.27
CA LYS A 76 -4.69 -5.84 -12.47
C LYS A 76 -4.36 -6.53 -11.14
N ALA A 77 -4.15 -5.76 -10.07
CA ALA A 77 -3.92 -6.32 -8.73
C ALA A 77 -5.13 -7.14 -8.28
N GLU A 78 -6.34 -6.56 -8.32
CA GLU A 78 -7.59 -7.20 -7.90
C GLU A 78 -7.90 -8.48 -8.71
N GLU A 79 -7.66 -8.48 -10.03
CA GLU A 79 -7.80 -9.65 -10.90
C GLU A 79 -6.75 -10.74 -10.61
N THR A 80 -5.57 -10.36 -10.11
CA THR A 80 -4.48 -11.29 -9.82
C THR A 80 -4.62 -11.95 -8.45
N VAL A 81 -5.26 -11.29 -7.48
CA VAL A 81 -5.46 -11.85 -6.13
C VAL A 81 -6.02 -13.27 -6.13
N PRO A 82 -7.13 -13.60 -6.83
CA PRO A 82 -7.67 -14.97 -6.82
C PRO A 82 -6.75 -16.01 -7.48
N ILE A 83 -5.80 -15.57 -8.31
CA ILE A 83 -4.83 -16.44 -8.96
C ILE A 83 -3.67 -16.76 -8.01
N GLU A 84 -3.11 -15.76 -7.33
CA GLU A 84 -1.99 -15.95 -6.40
C GLU A 84 -2.44 -16.46 -5.02
N TYR A 85 -3.68 -16.14 -4.62
CA TYR A 85 -4.19 -16.37 -3.27
C TYR A 85 -5.65 -16.89 -3.26
N PRO A 86 -5.94 -18.04 -3.90
CA PRO A 86 -7.31 -18.54 -4.06
C PRO A 86 -8.06 -18.78 -2.74
N GLY A 87 -7.36 -19.00 -1.62
CA GLY A 87 -7.96 -19.20 -0.29
C GLY A 87 -8.04 -17.95 0.59
N ASP A 88 -7.37 -16.86 0.20
CA ASP A 88 -7.19 -15.66 1.04
C ASP A 88 -7.59 -14.36 0.31
N VAL A 89 -8.48 -14.46 -0.68
CA VAL A 89 -8.80 -13.37 -1.62
C VAL A 89 -9.16 -12.07 -0.90
N GLU A 90 -10.09 -12.12 0.05
CA GLU A 90 -10.55 -10.93 0.78
C GLU A 90 -9.41 -10.28 1.55
N LYS A 91 -8.67 -11.08 2.33
CA LYS A 91 -7.53 -10.61 3.14
C LYS A 91 -6.42 -10.03 2.27
N LYS A 92 -6.16 -10.63 1.11
CA LYS A 92 -5.13 -10.20 0.16
C LYS A 92 -5.55 -9.01 -0.71
N SER A 93 -6.83 -8.66 -0.71
CA SER A 93 -7.37 -7.50 -1.43
C SER A 93 -7.41 -6.22 -0.59
N LEU A 94 -7.24 -6.30 0.73
CA LEU A 94 -7.35 -5.15 1.65
C LEU A 94 -6.49 -3.95 1.22
N VAL A 95 -5.21 -4.19 0.91
CA VAL A 95 -4.28 -3.13 0.46
C VAL A 95 -4.72 -2.53 -0.89
N THR A 96 -5.18 -3.39 -1.82
CA THR A 96 -5.69 -2.96 -3.13
C THR A 96 -6.91 -2.05 -2.97
N TRP A 97 -7.86 -2.44 -2.11
CA TRP A 97 -9.06 -1.64 -1.85
C TRP A 97 -8.75 -0.35 -1.10
N GLY A 98 -7.80 -0.35 -0.16
CA GLY A 98 -7.31 0.87 0.47
C GLY A 98 -6.71 1.84 -0.53
N ASN A 99 -5.88 1.35 -1.45
CA ASN A 99 -5.32 2.16 -2.53
C ASN A 99 -6.42 2.72 -3.46
N TYR A 100 -7.42 1.92 -3.84
CA TYR A 100 -8.56 2.40 -4.63
C TYR A 100 -9.29 3.54 -3.92
N ALA A 101 -9.56 3.37 -2.62
CA ALA A 101 -10.28 4.35 -1.83
C ALA A 101 -9.56 5.71 -1.84
N TRP A 102 -8.23 5.71 -1.70
CA TRP A 102 -7.40 6.92 -1.79
C TRP A 102 -7.34 7.52 -3.19
N VAL A 103 -7.17 6.72 -4.24
CA VAL A 103 -7.13 7.24 -5.62
C VAL A 103 -8.46 7.92 -5.98
N TYR A 104 -9.59 7.29 -5.68
CA TYR A 104 -10.91 7.88 -5.94
C TYR A 104 -11.16 9.13 -5.10
N TYR A 105 -10.71 9.16 -3.85
CA TYR A 105 -10.77 10.36 -3.01
C TYR A 105 -10.05 11.54 -3.68
N HIS A 106 -8.82 11.33 -4.14
CA HIS A 106 -8.03 12.35 -4.82
C HIS A 106 -8.53 12.74 -6.23
N MET A 107 -9.39 11.92 -6.83
CA MET A 107 -10.12 12.27 -8.06
C MET A 107 -11.42 13.04 -7.78
N GLY A 108 -11.78 13.26 -6.52
CA GLY A 108 -13.06 13.87 -6.12
C GLY A 108 -14.26 12.93 -6.24
N ASN A 109 -14.05 11.65 -6.55
CA ASN A 109 -15.10 10.64 -6.63
C ASN A 109 -15.33 10.01 -5.25
N LEU A 110 -15.99 10.77 -4.37
CA LEU A 110 -16.22 10.35 -2.99
C LEU A 110 -17.13 9.11 -2.89
N THR A 111 -18.03 8.91 -3.86
CA THR A 111 -18.93 7.75 -3.91
C THR A 111 -18.14 6.45 -4.05
N GLU A 112 -17.23 6.38 -5.04
CA GLU A 112 -16.38 5.20 -5.24
C GLU A 112 -15.40 5.02 -4.08
N SER A 113 -14.80 6.10 -3.60
CA SER A 113 -13.92 6.05 -2.42
C SER A 113 -14.63 5.40 -1.23
N GLN A 114 -15.85 5.86 -0.91
CA GLN A 114 -16.64 5.31 0.18
C GLN A 114 -17.08 3.85 -0.06
N ALA A 115 -17.28 3.44 -1.31
CA ALA A 115 -17.59 2.04 -1.65
C ALA A 115 -16.43 1.10 -1.30
N TYR A 116 -15.18 1.49 -1.61
CA TYR A 116 -14.00 0.70 -1.25
C TYR A 116 -13.69 0.72 0.25
N VAL A 117 -13.91 1.85 0.95
CA VAL A 117 -13.85 1.90 2.42
C VAL A 117 -14.79 0.87 3.04
N LYS A 118 -16.03 0.76 2.53
CA LYS A 118 -16.99 -0.24 3.03
C LYS A 118 -16.55 -1.69 2.78
N LYS A 119 -15.84 -1.97 1.67
CA LYS A 119 -15.27 -3.32 1.42
C LYS A 119 -14.23 -3.66 2.49
N VAL A 120 -13.29 -2.75 2.74
CA VAL A 120 -12.28 -2.89 3.80
C VAL A 120 -12.96 -3.10 5.15
N GLU A 121 -13.94 -2.25 5.47
CA GLU A 121 -14.69 -2.31 6.72
C GLU A 121 -15.38 -3.66 6.94
N SER A 122 -16.06 -4.16 5.91
CA SER A 122 -16.78 -5.44 5.96
C SER A 122 -15.84 -6.59 6.28
N VAL A 123 -14.69 -6.66 5.60
CA VAL A 123 -13.72 -7.73 5.76
C VAL A 123 -13.00 -7.65 7.11
N CYS A 124 -12.61 -6.45 7.55
CA CYS A 124 -12.02 -6.25 8.87
C CYS A 124 -12.95 -6.72 9.99
N LYS A 125 -14.25 -6.39 9.91
CA LYS A 125 -15.26 -6.84 10.89
C LYS A 125 -15.48 -8.36 10.84
N GLN A 126 -15.59 -8.94 9.64
CA GLN A 126 -15.79 -10.38 9.47
C GLN A 126 -14.63 -11.20 10.07
N LEU A 127 -13.41 -10.68 9.97
CA LEU A 127 -12.21 -11.32 10.50
C LEU A 127 -11.94 -10.99 11.98
N GLY A 128 -12.85 -10.28 12.65
CA GLY A 128 -12.78 -10.00 14.09
C GLY A 128 -11.70 -8.98 14.47
N SER A 129 -11.32 -8.07 13.56
CA SER A 129 -10.37 -7.01 13.88
C SER A 129 -10.93 -6.09 14.98
N GLU A 130 -10.05 -5.67 15.90
CA GLU A 130 -10.39 -4.67 16.92
C GLU A 130 -10.64 -3.28 16.32
N SER A 131 -10.07 -3.03 15.13
CA SER A 131 -10.31 -1.81 14.35
C SER A 131 -11.12 -2.12 13.09
N PRO A 132 -12.16 -1.33 12.77
CA PRO A 132 -12.96 -1.54 11.57
C PRO A 132 -12.21 -1.27 10.26
N TYR A 133 -11.05 -0.61 10.29
CA TYR A 133 -10.34 -0.18 9.08
C TYR A 133 -8.89 -0.66 9.00
N LYS A 134 -8.35 -1.18 10.11
CA LYS A 134 -6.98 -1.67 10.21
C LYS A 134 -6.98 -3.19 10.37
N MET A 135 -6.08 -3.85 9.66
CA MET A 135 -5.73 -5.24 9.93
C MET A 135 -4.22 -5.36 9.95
N GLU A 136 -3.69 -5.86 11.06
CA GLU A 136 -2.26 -6.15 11.18
C GLU A 136 -1.97 -7.44 10.43
N LEU A 137 -1.50 -7.27 9.19
CA LEU A 137 -1.17 -8.39 8.31
C LEU A 137 0.30 -8.77 8.49
N PRO A 138 0.64 -10.04 8.82
CA PRO A 138 2.02 -10.50 8.96
C PRO A 138 2.90 -10.26 7.74
N GLN A 139 2.31 -10.10 6.55
CA GLN A 139 3.06 -9.79 5.33
C GLN A 139 3.62 -8.37 5.33
N ILE A 140 2.91 -7.40 5.92
CA ILE A 140 3.39 -6.02 6.09
C ILE A 140 4.57 -6.03 7.08
N TYR A 141 4.48 -6.82 8.16
CA TYR A 141 5.58 -7.03 9.09
C TYR A 141 6.81 -7.64 8.40
N CYS A 142 6.63 -8.69 7.60
CA CYS A 142 7.72 -9.34 6.88
C CYS A 142 8.40 -8.43 5.85
N GLU A 143 7.65 -7.55 5.17
CA GLU A 143 8.21 -6.56 4.25
C GLU A 143 8.97 -5.44 4.97
N LYS A 144 8.42 -4.95 6.09
CA LYS A 144 9.11 -3.99 6.96
C LYS A 144 10.40 -4.57 7.55
N GLU A 145 10.40 -5.81 8.01
CA GLU A 145 11.60 -6.50 8.52
C GLU A 145 12.68 -6.66 7.44
N LYS A 146 12.31 -7.05 6.22
CA LYS A 146 13.27 -7.14 5.10
C LYS A 146 13.83 -5.79 4.69
N ALA A 147 13.02 -4.73 4.75
CA ALA A 147 13.48 -3.38 4.49
C ALA A 147 14.48 -2.92 5.56
N ILE A 148 14.21 -3.19 6.83
CA ILE A 148 15.16 -2.95 7.94
C ILE A 148 16.48 -3.69 7.70
N GLU A 149 16.43 -4.99 7.40
CA GLU A 149 17.64 -5.79 7.16
C GLU A 149 18.49 -5.25 5.99
N ALA A 150 17.84 -4.75 4.93
CA ALA A 150 18.53 -4.16 3.79
C ALA A 150 19.22 -2.83 4.16
N TYR A 151 18.56 -1.96 4.92
CA TYR A 151 19.15 -0.70 5.39
C TYR A 151 20.28 -0.93 6.41
N GLU A 152 20.14 -1.92 7.29
CA GLU A 152 21.20 -2.30 8.23
C GLU A 152 22.45 -2.80 7.49
N LYS A 153 22.30 -3.61 6.43
CA LYS A 153 23.44 -3.99 5.57
C LYS A 153 24.06 -2.82 4.82
N ALA A 154 23.27 -1.84 4.40
CA ALA A 154 23.79 -0.64 3.77
C ALA A 154 24.59 0.22 4.76
N LEU A 155 24.16 0.28 6.02
CA LEU A 155 24.85 0.95 7.12
C LEU A 155 26.18 0.28 7.51
N GLU A 156 26.35 -1.03 7.28
CA GLU A 156 27.66 -1.68 7.44
C GLU A 156 28.71 -1.12 6.46
N MET A 157 28.27 -0.63 5.30
CA MET A 157 29.12 -0.04 4.26
C MET A 157 29.29 1.48 4.42
N ASP A 158 28.27 2.18 4.92
CA ASP A 158 28.30 3.61 5.24
C ASP A 158 27.61 3.88 6.61
N PRO A 159 28.35 3.77 7.72
CA PRO A 159 27.78 3.82 9.07
C PRO A 159 27.25 5.20 9.50
N THR A 160 27.67 6.26 8.80
CA THR A 160 27.31 7.65 9.12
C THR A 160 26.16 8.17 8.27
N ASN A 161 25.55 7.31 7.46
CA ASN A 161 24.43 7.68 6.63
C ASN A 161 23.19 7.98 7.49
N GLU A 162 22.98 9.27 7.80
CA GLU A 162 21.90 9.76 8.65
C GLU A 162 20.51 9.35 8.12
N GLU A 163 20.36 9.18 6.81
CA GLU A 163 19.10 8.79 6.16
C GLU A 163 18.77 7.32 6.42
N TYR A 164 19.73 6.40 6.26
CA TYR A 164 19.50 4.98 6.54
C TYR A 164 19.23 4.76 8.04
N LEU A 165 19.90 5.51 8.92
CA LEU A 165 19.62 5.50 10.35
C LEU A 165 18.18 5.95 10.64
N SER A 166 17.70 7.02 10.00
CA SER A 166 16.33 7.50 10.15
C SER A 166 15.30 6.52 9.58
N ALA A 167 15.58 5.88 8.44
CA ALA A 167 14.70 4.90 7.82
C ALA A 167 14.52 3.66 8.72
N VAL A 168 15.63 3.13 9.26
CA VAL A 168 15.59 2.00 10.22
C VAL A 168 14.81 2.38 11.48
N MET A 169 15.03 3.59 12.02
CA MET A 169 14.34 4.06 13.23
C MET A 169 12.82 4.15 13.02
N ASN A 170 12.36 4.76 11.92
CA ASN A 170 10.94 4.90 11.62
C ASN A 170 10.28 3.54 11.35
N LEU A 171 10.96 2.65 10.62
CA LEU A 171 10.45 1.31 10.36
C LEU A 171 10.31 0.49 11.64
N LYS A 172 11.32 0.53 12.54
CA LYS A 172 11.27 -0.14 13.85
C LYS A 172 10.17 0.41 14.76
N LEU A 173 10.00 1.73 14.84
CA LEU A 173 8.91 2.35 15.59
C LEU A 173 7.52 1.89 15.09
N SER A 174 7.36 1.70 13.77
CA SER A 174 6.11 1.22 13.17
C SER A 174 5.85 -0.29 13.37
N LEU A 175 6.81 -1.02 13.94
CA LEU A 175 6.69 -2.44 14.30
C LEU A 175 6.39 -2.62 15.80
N GLU A 176 6.70 -1.62 16.62
CA GLU A 176 6.47 -1.61 18.07
C GLU A 176 5.09 -1.02 18.46
N SER A 177 4.37 -0.44 17.49
CA SER A 177 3.03 0.15 17.63
C SER A 177 1.91 -0.80 17.23
#